data_AF-L1L4A4-F1
#
_entry.id   AF-L1L4A4-F1
#
_cell.length_a   1.000
_cell.length_b   1.000
_cell.length_c   1.000
_cell.angle_alpha   90.00
_cell.angle_beta   90.00
_cell.angle_gamma   90.00
#
_symmetry.space_group_name_H-M   'P 1'
#
loop_
_entity.id
_entity.type
_entity.pdbx_description
1 polymer ?
#
loop_
_entity_poly.entity_id
_entity_poly.type
_entity_poly.pdbx_seq_one_letter_code
_entity_poly.pdbx_strand_id
1 'polypeptide(L)'
;MFNDIGTLELVTLVVLAVLVFGPEKLPKVIQDVSRTIRKIREFSDSAKRDIREELGPEFKDFEFEDLNPKTFIRKQLDNDDLGLKELRSSFDLKKEMAEVADAVQGRESSSAVGSGSSSSSSGSTGGSVDMSKKREALDAGERPPYDLDAT
;
A
#
# COMPACT_ATOMS: atom_id res chain seq x y z
N MET A 1 -9.29 -5.75 10.52
CA MET A 1 -8.87 -4.77 9.49
C MET A 1 -9.54 -5.07 8.17
N PHE A 2 -9.23 -6.17 7.45
CA PHE A 2 -10.00 -6.53 6.25
C PHE A 2 -11.36 -7.17 6.56
N ASN A 3 -11.54 -7.72 7.76
CA ASN A 3 -12.79 -8.33 8.20
C ASN A 3 -13.89 -7.31 8.55
N ASP A 4 -13.54 -6.02 8.64
CA ASP A 4 -14.47 -4.92 8.92
C ASP A 4 -15.04 -4.33 7.63
N ILE A 5 -14.68 -4.88 6.46
CA ILE A 5 -15.19 -4.46 5.17
C ILE A 5 -16.60 -5.04 4.98
N GLY A 6 -17.59 -4.17 5.02
CA GLY A 6 -18.97 -4.55 4.77
C GLY A 6 -19.21 -4.87 3.29
N THR A 7 -20.38 -5.44 3.02
CA THR A 7 -20.84 -5.68 1.64
C THR A 7 -20.92 -4.40 0.83
N LEU A 8 -21.22 -3.26 1.47
CA LEU A 8 -21.33 -1.95 0.83
C LEU A 8 -19.95 -1.40 0.42
N GLU A 9 -18.94 -1.50 1.27
CA GLU A 9 -17.57 -1.11 0.97
C GLU A 9 -17.00 -1.97 -0.17
N LEU A 10 -17.28 -3.28 -0.19
CA LEU A 10 -16.88 -4.16 -1.29
C LEU A 10 -17.49 -3.71 -2.63
N VAL A 11 -18.79 -3.40 -2.66
CA VAL A 11 -19.46 -2.86 -3.85
C VAL A 11 -18.81 -1.54 -4.29
N THR A 12 -18.46 -0.67 -3.34
CA THR A 12 -17.81 0.61 -3.61
C THR A 12 -16.45 0.41 -4.27
N LEU A 13 -15.65 -0.54 -3.79
CA LEU A 13 -14.36 -0.90 -4.40
C LEU A 13 -14.52 -1.48 -5.80
N VAL A 14 -15.55 -2.31 -6.04
CA VAL A 14 -15.84 -2.84 -7.38
C VAL A 14 -16.21 -1.71 -8.34
N VAL A 15 -17.07 -0.79 -7.92
CA VAL A 15 -17.44 0.38 -8.74
C VAL A 15 -16.22 1.26 -9.03
N LEU A 16 -15.37 1.50 -8.03
CA LEU A 16 -14.12 2.25 -8.20
C LEU A 16 -13.18 1.56 -9.20
N ALA A 17 -13.01 0.24 -9.08
CA ALA A 17 -12.19 -0.53 -10.01
C ALA A 17 -12.73 -0.45 -11.45
N VAL A 18 -14.05 -0.55 -11.62
CA VAL A 18 -14.71 -0.37 -12.92
C VAL A 18 -14.52 1.05 -13.46
N LEU A 19 -14.55 2.08 -12.61
CA LEU A 19 -14.31 3.46 -13.02
C LEU A 19 -12.87 3.68 -13.51
N VAL A 20 -11.90 3.17 -12.76
CA VAL A 20 -10.46 3.36 -13.04
C VAL A 20 -10.02 2.57 -14.26
N PHE A 21 -10.37 1.28 -14.32
CA PHE A 21 -9.92 0.39 -15.39
C PHE A 21 -10.89 0.33 -16.58
N GLY A 22 -12.18 0.57 -16.34
CA GLY A 22 -13.25 0.36 -17.30
C GLY A 22 -13.85 -1.07 -17.20
N PRO A 23 -15.17 -1.22 -17.40
CA PRO A 23 -15.85 -2.53 -17.31
C PRO A 23 -15.34 -3.54 -18.34
N GLU A 24 -14.90 -3.05 -19.50
CA GLU A 24 -14.38 -3.88 -20.61
C GLU A 24 -12.96 -4.42 -20.35
N LYS A 25 -12.15 -3.71 -19.54
CA LYS A 25 -10.74 -4.09 -19.29
C LYS A 25 -10.58 -4.92 -18.03
N LEU A 26 -11.41 -4.71 -17.02
CA LEU A 26 -11.38 -5.44 -15.76
C LEU A 26 -11.35 -6.99 -15.94
N PRO A 27 -12.23 -7.61 -16.76
CA PRO A 27 -12.17 -9.06 -16.97
C PRO A 27 -10.88 -9.52 -17.67
N LYS A 28 -10.32 -8.72 -18.58
CA LYS A 28 -9.02 -9.01 -19.21
C LYS A 28 -7.89 -8.97 -18.18
N VAL A 29 -7.86 -7.95 -17.31
CA VAL A 29 -6.85 -7.84 -16.24
C VAL A 29 -6.92 -9.03 -15.27
N ILE A 30 -8.13 -9.44 -14.85
CA ILE A 30 -8.30 -10.63 -14.01
C ILE A 30 -7.76 -11.88 -14.72
N GLN A 31 -8.06 -12.03 -16.01
CA GLN A 31 -7.55 -13.15 -16.81
C GLN A 31 -6.02 -13.15 -16.86
N ASP A 32 -5.40 -12.01 -17.12
CA ASP A 32 -3.94 -11.88 -17.21
C ASP A 32 -3.25 -12.20 -15.87
N VAL A 33 -3.79 -11.66 -14.77
CA VAL A 33 -3.30 -11.96 -13.42
C VAL A 33 -3.48 -13.45 -13.09
N SER A 34 -4.65 -14.03 -13.38
CA SER A 34 -4.91 -15.45 -13.11
C SER A 34 -4.00 -16.38 -13.90
N ARG A 35 -3.72 -16.06 -15.18
CA ARG A 35 -2.77 -16.79 -16.03
C ARG A 35 -1.35 -16.66 -15.50
N THR A 36 -0.97 -15.48 -15.05
CA THR A 36 0.36 -15.23 -14.46
C THR A 36 0.54 -16.04 -13.18
N ILE A 37 -0.44 -16.04 -12.29
CA ILE A 37 -0.42 -16.84 -11.06
C ILE A 37 -0.28 -18.33 -11.37
N ARG A 38 -0.99 -18.85 -12.38
CA ARG A 38 -0.87 -20.25 -12.81
C ARG A 38 0.53 -20.57 -13.31
N LYS A 39 1.10 -19.73 -14.17
CA LYS A 39 2.47 -19.89 -14.69
C LYS A 39 3.52 -19.86 -13.58
N ILE A 40 3.37 -18.96 -12.61
CA ILE A 40 4.26 -18.89 -11.45
C ILE A 40 4.21 -20.20 -10.67
N ARG A 41 3.00 -20.73 -10.41
CA ARG A 41 2.83 -22.01 -9.72
C ARG A 41 3.47 -23.17 -10.49
N GLU A 42 3.21 -23.28 -11.80
CA GLU A 42 3.79 -24.33 -12.65
C GLU A 42 5.32 -24.25 -12.70
N PHE A 43 5.88 -23.03 -12.76
CA PHE A 43 7.32 -22.80 -12.73
C PHE A 43 7.93 -23.21 -11.39
N SER A 44 7.30 -22.85 -10.27
CA SER A 44 7.73 -23.27 -8.93
C SER A 44 7.68 -24.80 -8.75
N ASP A 45 6.62 -25.45 -9.24
CA ASP A 45 6.46 -26.91 -9.16
C ASP A 45 7.52 -27.62 -10.02
N SER A 46 7.83 -27.08 -11.20
CA SER A 46 8.86 -27.63 -12.09
C SER A 46 10.27 -27.45 -11.50
N ALA A 47 10.61 -26.24 -11.05
CA ALA A 47 11.90 -25.97 -10.40
C ALA A 47 12.12 -26.85 -9.15
N LYS A 48 11.06 -27.09 -8.36
CA LYS A 48 11.11 -28.01 -7.21
C LYS A 48 11.42 -29.45 -7.62
N ARG A 49 10.92 -29.88 -8.78
CA ARG A 49 11.18 -31.20 -9.33
C ARG A 49 12.62 -31.31 -9.85
N ASP A 50 13.08 -30.32 -10.61
CA ASP A 50 14.43 -30.29 -11.17
C ASP A 50 15.49 -30.27 -10.05
N ILE A 51 15.29 -29.45 -9.01
CA ILE A 51 16.16 -29.42 -7.81
C ILE A 51 16.20 -30.79 -7.11
N ARG A 52 15.06 -31.49 -7.02
CA ARG A 52 14.97 -32.82 -6.40
C ARG A 52 15.65 -33.91 -7.23
N GLU A 53 15.58 -33.82 -8.55
CA GLU A 53 16.18 -34.77 -9.48
C GLU A 53 17.71 -34.60 -9.55
N GLU A 54 18.23 -33.36 -9.55
CA GLU A 54 19.65 -33.08 -9.75
C GLU A 54 20.49 -33.06 -8.46
N LEU A 55 19.94 -32.64 -7.32
CA LEU A 55 20.72 -32.45 -6.09
C LEU A 55 20.56 -33.59 -5.07
N GLY A 56 19.78 -34.63 -5.42
CA GLY A 56 19.59 -35.82 -4.58
C GLY A 56 18.76 -35.56 -3.31
N PRO A 57 18.53 -36.62 -2.50
CA PRO A 57 17.61 -36.58 -1.37
C PRO A 57 18.01 -35.61 -0.23
N GLU A 58 19.20 -35.01 -0.25
CA GLU A 58 19.65 -34.05 0.78
C GLU A 58 18.95 -32.68 0.72
N PHE A 59 18.22 -32.37 -0.37
CA PHE A 59 17.36 -31.18 -0.46
C PHE A 59 15.87 -31.50 -0.29
N LYS A 60 15.51 -32.72 0.14
CA LYS A 60 14.12 -33.07 0.49
C LYS A 60 13.57 -32.18 1.62
N ASP A 61 14.45 -31.69 2.48
CA ASP A 61 14.12 -30.90 3.67
C ASP A 61 14.05 -29.37 3.42
N PHE A 62 14.26 -28.90 2.18
CA PHE A 62 13.73 -27.59 1.78
C PHE A 62 12.21 -27.72 1.57
N GLU A 63 11.50 -27.96 2.67
CA GLU A 63 10.06 -27.96 2.75
C GLU A 63 9.54 -26.53 2.67
N PHE A 64 9.43 -26.05 1.44
CA PHE A 64 8.49 -25.00 1.09
C PHE A 64 7.02 -25.49 1.12
N GLU A 65 6.69 -26.52 1.93
CA GLU A 65 5.29 -26.82 2.27
C GLU A 65 4.64 -25.69 3.07
N ASP A 66 5.46 -24.77 3.59
CA ASP A 66 4.99 -23.50 4.15
C ASP A 66 4.80 -22.35 3.14
N LEU A 67 5.07 -22.52 1.85
CA LEU A 67 4.88 -21.44 0.85
C LEU A 67 3.48 -21.38 0.22
N ASN A 68 2.48 -22.04 0.78
CA ASN A 68 1.11 -21.63 0.49
C ASN A 68 0.91 -20.27 1.17
N PRO A 69 0.72 -19.14 0.46
CA PRO A 69 0.65 -17.83 1.11
C PRO A 69 -0.43 -17.81 2.17
N LYS A 70 -1.51 -18.59 2.01
CA LYS A 70 -2.55 -18.75 3.03
C LYS A 70 -2.09 -19.50 4.27
N THR A 71 -1.26 -20.53 4.17
CA THR A 71 -0.75 -21.27 5.34
C THR A 71 0.46 -20.57 5.95
N PHE A 72 1.31 -19.91 5.15
CA PHE A 72 2.39 -19.04 5.60
C PHE A 72 1.86 -17.85 6.38
N ILE A 73 0.88 -17.13 5.82
CA ILE A 73 0.23 -15.99 6.48
C ILE A 73 -0.52 -16.48 7.72
N ARG A 74 -1.17 -17.65 7.67
CA ARG A 74 -1.84 -18.21 8.84
C ARG A 74 -0.85 -18.59 9.95
N LYS A 75 0.24 -19.28 9.63
CA LYS A 75 1.30 -19.58 10.61
C LYS A 75 2.03 -18.32 11.07
N GLN A 76 2.25 -17.30 10.25
CA GLN A 76 2.83 -16.02 10.66
C GLN A 76 1.88 -15.14 11.47
N LEU A 77 0.56 -15.29 11.26
CA LEU A 77 -0.47 -14.65 12.10
C LEU A 77 -0.68 -15.38 13.43
N ASP A 78 -0.55 -16.71 13.42
CA ASP A 78 -0.68 -17.57 14.61
C ASP A 78 0.64 -17.63 15.42
N ASN A 79 1.79 -17.28 14.84
CA ASN A 79 3.04 -17.11 15.58
C ASN A 79 3.05 -15.73 16.24
N ASP A 80 2.94 -15.72 17.58
CA ASP A 80 2.93 -14.55 18.45
C ASP A 80 4.22 -13.67 18.38
N ASP A 81 5.25 -14.10 17.64
CA ASP A 81 6.60 -13.55 17.68
C ASP A 81 6.79 -12.22 16.91
N LEU A 82 5.83 -11.86 16.05
CA LEU A 82 5.95 -10.67 15.18
C LEU A 82 5.19 -9.44 15.67
N GLY A 83 4.73 -9.40 16.93
CA GLY A 83 4.11 -8.21 17.51
C GLY A 83 2.87 -7.72 16.75
N LEU A 84 2.30 -8.55 15.86
CA LEU A 84 1.11 -8.19 15.05
C LEU A 84 -0.12 -8.01 15.93
N LYS A 85 -0.13 -8.58 17.13
CA LYS A 85 -1.11 -8.32 18.19
C LYS A 85 -0.93 -6.93 18.80
N GLU A 86 0.31 -6.48 18.94
CA GLU A 86 0.68 -5.15 19.43
C GLU A 86 0.40 -4.05 18.37
N LEU A 87 0.61 -4.37 17.10
CA LEU A 87 0.12 -3.58 15.97
C LEU A 87 -1.41 -3.58 15.93
N ARG A 88 -2.08 -4.71 16.17
CA ARG A 88 -3.55 -4.73 16.22
C ARG A 88 -4.11 -3.92 17.39
N SER A 89 -3.43 -3.88 18.54
CA SER A 89 -3.75 -2.96 19.64
C SER A 89 -3.35 -1.51 19.36
N SER A 90 -2.32 -1.24 18.53
CA SER A 90 -2.01 0.13 18.11
C SER A 90 -3.07 0.69 17.16
N PHE A 91 -3.85 -0.15 16.49
CA PHE A 91 -5.05 0.29 15.77
C PHE A 91 -6.26 0.61 16.67
N ASP A 92 -6.24 0.22 17.95
CA ASP A 92 -7.21 0.72 18.95
C ASP A 92 -6.97 2.20 19.30
N LEU A 93 -5.77 2.75 19.01
CA LEU A 93 -5.51 4.20 19.06
C LEU A 93 -6.37 4.97 18.06
N LYS A 94 -6.86 4.34 16.98
CA LYS A 94 -7.80 5.00 16.05
C LYS A 94 -9.13 5.31 16.75
N LYS A 95 -9.52 4.49 17.72
CA LYS A 95 -10.73 4.69 18.52
C LYS A 95 -10.52 5.81 19.54
N GLU A 96 -9.36 5.85 20.19
CA GLU A 96 -9.00 6.98 21.07
C GLU A 96 -8.83 8.28 20.28
N MET A 97 -8.27 8.22 19.07
CA MET A 97 -8.13 9.40 18.22
C MET A 97 -9.48 9.90 17.68
N ALA A 98 -10.44 8.99 17.46
CA ALA A 98 -11.82 9.34 17.12
C ALA A 98 -12.55 9.97 18.32
N GLU A 99 -12.32 9.50 19.54
CA GLU A 99 -12.86 10.09 20.76
C GLU A 99 -12.26 11.48 21.05
N VAL A 100 -10.95 11.64 20.85
CA VAL A 100 -10.28 12.94 20.95
C VAL A 100 -10.74 13.90 19.86
N ALA A 101 -10.94 13.42 18.62
CA ALA A 101 -11.50 14.23 17.54
C ALA A 101 -12.94 14.66 17.84
N ASP A 102 -13.77 13.76 18.35
CA ASP A 102 -15.15 14.05 18.77
C ASP A 102 -15.20 15.03 19.93
N ALA A 103 -14.29 14.91 20.91
CA ALA A 103 -14.15 15.85 22.02
C ALA A 103 -13.70 17.26 21.56
N VAL A 104 -12.90 17.34 20.50
CA VAL A 104 -12.51 18.62 19.87
C VAL A 104 -13.67 19.22 19.08
N GLN A 105 -14.39 18.41 18.31
CA GLN A 105 -15.60 18.83 17.58
C GLN A 105 -16.74 19.26 18.52
N GLY A 106 -16.86 18.61 19.68
CA GLY A 106 -17.85 18.90 20.72
C GLY A 106 -17.69 20.28 21.37
N ARG A 107 -16.50 20.90 21.28
CA ARG A 107 -16.27 22.26 21.80
C ARG A 107 -16.78 23.37 20.87
N GLU A 108 -17.14 23.06 19.63
CA GLU A 108 -17.66 24.06 18.69
C GLU A 108 -19.19 24.25 18.76
N SER A 109 -19.94 23.32 19.38
CA SER A 109 -21.40 23.44 19.52
C SER A 109 -21.88 24.31 20.69
N SER A 110 -20.96 24.94 21.44
CA SER A 110 -21.26 25.89 22.51
C SER A 110 -20.45 27.19 22.37
N SER A 111 -20.45 27.80 21.18
CA SER A 111 -20.09 29.21 21.05
C SER A 111 -20.78 29.89 19.86
N ALA A 112 -22.11 29.80 19.82
CA ALA A 112 -22.94 30.74 19.05
C ALA A 112 -23.35 31.94 19.92
N VAL A 113 -22.38 32.79 20.30
CA VAL A 113 -22.63 34.17 20.73
C VAL A 113 -21.47 35.07 20.29
N GLY A 114 -21.75 35.92 19.31
CA GLY A 114 -21.37 37.33 19.35
C GLY A 114 -19.96 37.75 18.96
N SER A 115 -19.90 38.41 17.80
CA SER A 115 -19.22 39.71 17.61
C SER A 115 -17.71 39.72 17.35
N GLY A 116 -17.37 39.97 16.08
CA GLY A 116 -16.78 41.26 15.71
C GLY A 116 -15.25 41.42 15.76
N SER A 117 -14.75 41.85 14.61
CA SER A 117 -13.58 42.72 14.38
C SER A 117 -12.18 42.10 14.24
N SER A 118 -11.71 42.15 12.99
CA SER A 118 -10.39 42.63 12.53
C SER A 118 -9.14 42.29 13.34
N SER A 119 -8.14 41.67 12.68
CA SER A 119 -7.10 42.40 11.95
C SER A 119 -5.94 41.48 11.56
N SER A 120 -5.34 41.82 10.43
CA SER A 120 -4.11 41.33 9.84
C SER A 120 -2.88 41.37 10.75
N SER A 121 -1.94 40.41 10.55
CA SER A 121 -0.49 40.62 10.33
C SER A 121 0.26 39.30 10.58
N SER A 122 0.80 38.65 9.54
CA SER A 122 2.22 38.67 9.14
C SER A 122 3.19 37.89 10.04
N GLY A 123 3.98 36.98 9.45
CA GLY A 123 5.22 36.50 10.05
C GLY A 123 5.71 35.15 9.52
N SER A 124 6.57 35.21 8.50
CA SER A 124 7.41 34.13 7.98
C SER A 124 8.23 33.39 9.05
N THR A 125 8.47 32.08 8.87
CA THR A 125 9.83 31.45 8.84
C THR A 125 9.71 29.93 8.71
N GLY A 126 10.38 29.34 7.71
CA GLY A 126 10.52 27.89 7.57
C GLY A 126 10.47 27.45 6.11
N GLY A 127 11.63 27.43 5.46
CA GLY A 127 11.77 27.32 4.00
C GLY A 127 11.09 26.11 3.38
N SER A 128 10.09 26.37 2.55
CA SER A 128 9.73 25.48 1.45
C SER A 128 10.86 25.51 0.42
N VAL A 129 11.57 24.39 0.25
CA VAL A 129 12.49 24.22 -0.88
C VAL A 129 11.68 24.35 -2.16
N ASP A 130 11.99 25.39 -2.94
CA ASP A 130 11.38 25.61 -4.24
C ASP A 130 11.90 24.56 -5.23
N MET A 131 11.03 23.58 -5.53
CA MET A 131 11.31 22.48 -6.47
C MET A 131 11.01 22.86 -7.92
N SER A 132 10.82 24.15 -8.23
CA SER A 132 10.75 24.63 -9.61
C SER A 132 12.16 24.72 -10.23
N LYS A 133 12.85 23.57 -10.29
CA LYS A 133 13.98 23.39 -11.18
C LYS A 133 13.42 23.50 -12.61
N LYS A 134 13.52 24.70 -13.18
CA LYS A 134 13.24 25.00 -14.58
C LYS A 134 14.06 24.00 -15.40
N ARG A 135 13.41 22.94 -15.88
CA ARG A 135 13.99 22.04 -16.88
C ARG A 135 14.15 22.91 -18.12
N GLU A 136 15.37 23.39 -18.38
CA GLU A 136 15.71 23.96 -19.68
C GLU A 136 15.37 22.89 -20.72
N ALA A 137 14.36 23.19 -21.53
CA ALA A 137 14.02 22.38 -22.68
C ALA A 137 15.19 22.52 -23.66
N LEU A 138 15.94 21.43 -23.84
CA LEU A 138 17.01 21.37 -24.83
C LEU A 138 16.41 21.64 -26.21
N ASP A 139 17.05 22.52 -26.98
CA ASP A 139 16.62 22.82 -28.35
C ASP A 139 16.79 21.56 -29.23
N ALA A 140 16.06 21.48 -30.34
CA ALA A 140 15.98 20.27 -31.15
C ALA A 140 17.32 19.97 -31.86
N GLY A 141 18.21 19.26 -31.17
CA GLY A 141 19.55 18.89 -31.66
C GLY A 141 20.66 18.93 -30.62
N GLU A 142 20.39 19.42 -29.41
CA GLU A 142 21.39 19.54 -28.36
C GLU A 142 21.54 18.25 -27.54
N ARG A 143 22.78 17.84 -27.25
CA ARG A 143 23.06 16.62 -26.48
C ARG A 143 22.94 16.92 -24.98
N PRO A 144 22.34 16.02 -24.18
CA PRO A 144 22.24 16.23 -22.75
C PRO A 144 23.64 16.33 -22.11
N PRO A 145 23.79 17.10 -21.03
CA PRO A 145 25.06 17.24 -20.34
C PRO A 145 25.57 15.89 -19.84
N TYR A 146 26.88 15.69 -19.93
CA TYR A 146 27.56 14.46 -19.53
C TYR A 146 27.52 14.32 -18.00
N ASP A 147 27.01 13.19 -17.50
CA ASP A 147 27.01 12.87 -16.07
C ASP A 147 28.31 12.16 -15.70
N LEU A 148 29.14 12.82 -14.88
CA LEU A 148 30.46 12.33 -14.47
C LEU A 148 30.39 11.35 -13.29
N ASP A 149 29.24 11.22 -12.63
CA ASP A 149 29.07 10.36 -11.45
C ASP A 149 28.51 8.96 -11.81
N ALA A 150 28.28 8.68 -13.10
CA ALA A 150 27.81 7.37 -13.57
C ALA A 150 28.99 6.40 -13.84
N THR A 151 29.67 5.95 -12.78
CA THR A 151 30.65 4.84 -12.81
C THR A 151 30.51 3.92 -11.63
#